data_AF-A0A7X7S2V0-F1
#
_entry.id   AF-A0A7X7S2V0-F1
#
_cell.length_a   1.000
_cell.length_b   1.000
_cell.length_c   1.000
_cell.angle_alpha   90.00
_cell.angle_beta   90.00
_cell.angle_gamma   90.00
#
_symmetry.space_group_name_H-M   'P 1'
#
loop_
_entity.id
_entity.type
_entity.pdbx_description
1 polymer ?
#
loop_
_entity_poly.entity_id
_entity_poly.type
_entity_poly.pdbx_seq_one_letter_code
_entity_poly.pdbx_strand_id
1 'polypeptide(L)'
;MPLAGIFSGFEISASGMRAQRIRQNAISSNLANMETTRTDKGGPYRRQFVVFTADSDRSDVRLLNREPSLSGTVTNIDHLPVPSGRFTKDERFFGNGVNVAEIREDSRPPRMVYDPAHPDADENGYVAMPNINVVEEMTDMIAATRAYEANVTAFNALKGMYSQALQL
;
A
#
# COMPACT_ATOMS: atom_id res chain seq x y z
N MET A 1 -9.61 -0.31 29.86
CA MET A 1 -9.73 -1.71 29.38
C MET A 1 -9.60 -1.68 27.86
N PRO A 2 -8.62 -2.38 27.26
CA PRO A 2 -8.14 -2.12 25.90
C PRO A 2 -9.00 -2.84 24.86
N LEU A 3 -10.20 -2.34 24.58
CA LEU A 3 -11.00 -2.81 23.44
C LEU A 3 -10.51 -2.23 22.10
N ALA A 4 -9.65 -1.21 22.11
CA ALA A 4 -9.16 -0.54 20.90
C ALA A 4 -8.21 -1.39 20.04
N GLY A 5 -7.55 -2.41 20.61
CA GLY A 5 -6.50 -3.17 19.90
C GLY A 5 -6.99 -4.34 19.05
N ILE A 6 -8.20 -4.85 19.27
CA ILE A 6 -8.72 -6.02 18.53
C ILE A 6 -9.45 -5.58 17.25
N PHE A 7 -10.20 -4.47 17.33
CA PHE A 7 -10.92 -3.92 16.17
C PHE A 7 -9.96 -3.31 15.12
N SER A 8 -8.82 -2.77 15.57
CA SER A 8 -7.78 -2.28 14.65
C SER A 8 -7.22 -3.37 13.75
N GLY A 9 -7.07 -4.61 14.23
CA GLY A 9 -6.62 -5.74 13.40
C GLY A 9 -7.56 -6.05 12.23
N PHE A 10 -8.88 -5.95 12.46
CA PHE A 10 -9.89 -6.10 11.41
C PHE A 10 -9.83 -4.95 10.40
N GLU A 11 -9.67 -3.71 10.88
CA GLU A 11 -9.59 -2.51 10.04
C GLU A 11 -8.32 -2.49 9.17
N ILE A 12 -7.18 -2.88 9.72
CA ILE A 12 -5.91 -3.02 8.98
C ILE A 12 -6.04 -4.07 7.88
N SER A 13 -6.59 -5.25 8.21
CA SER A 13 -6.78 -6.32 7.21
C SER A 13 -7.78 -5.90 6.14
N ALA A 14 -8.86 -5.21 6.51
CA ALA A 14 -9.88 -4.73 5.58
C ALA A 14 -9.35 -3.63 4.65
N SER A 15 -8.63 -2.65 5.18
CA SER A 15 -7.99 -1.59 4.39
C SER A 15 -6.92 -2.17 3.47
N GLY A 16 -6.09 -3.11 3.94
CA GLY A 16 -5.14 -3.85 3.13
C GLY A 16 -5.79 -4.64 1.99
N MET A 17 -6.90 -5.34 2.24
CA MET A 17 -7.66 -6.05 1.19
C MET A 17 -8.21 -5.09 0.14
N ARG A 18 -8.78 -3.94 0.55
CA ARG A 18 -9.28 -2.91 -0.38
C ARG A 18 -8.15 -2.33 -1.23
N ALA A 19 -7.03 -2.00 -0.59
CA ALA A 19 -5.85 -1.47 -1.26
C ALA A 19 -5.31 -2.45 -2.31
N GLN A 20 -5.16 -3.73 -1.97
CA GLN A 20 -4.71 -4.75 -2.92
C GLN A 20 -5.73 -5.02 -4.03
N ARG A 21 -7.03 -4.94 -3.76
CA ARG A 21 -8.07 -5.03 -4.80
C ARG A 21 -7.97 -3.89 -5.82
N ILE A 22 -7.70 -2.67 -5.36
CA ILE A 22 -7.49 -1.53 -6.26
C ILE A 22 -6.23 -1.76 -7.11
N ARG A 23 -5.14 -2.26 -6.51
CA ARG A 23 -3.93 -2.64 -7.27
C ARG A 23 -4.21 -3.72 -8.30
N GLN A 24 -4.99 -4.74 -7.97
CA GLN A 24 -5.41 -5.77 -8.92
C GLN A 24 -6.20 -5.18 -10.09
N ASN A 25 -7.13 -4.25 -9.82
CA ASN A 25 -7.88 -3.58 -10.87
C ASN A 25 -6.97 -2.75 -11.79
N ALA A 26 -5.97 -2.06 -11.24
CA ALA A 26 -5.01 -1.28 -12.02
C ALA A 26 -4.16 -2.19 -12.93
N ILE A 27 -3.62 -3.29 -12.39
CA ILE A 27 -2.83 -4.27 -13.16
C ILE A 27 -3.69 -4.91 -14.26
N SER A 28 -4.93 -5.27 -13.95
CA SER A 28 -5.87 -5.82 -14.92
C SER A 28 -6.17 -4.81 -16.05
N SER A 29 -6.37 -3.54 -15.70
CA SER A 29 -6.54 -2.46 -16.67
C SER A 29 -5.31 -2.27 -17.56
N ASN A 30 -4.09 -2.34 -16.99
CA ASN A 30 -2.85 -2.31 -17.77
C ASN A 30 -2.81 -3.46 -18.76
N LEU A 31 -3.06 -4.69 -18.30
CA LEU A 31 -3.03 -5.87 -19.16
C LEU A 31 -4.09 -5.81 -20.26
N ALA A 32 -5.30 -5.35 -19.95
CA ALA A 32 -6.39 -5.23 -20.92
C ALA A 32 -6.10 -4.17 -22.01
N ASN A 33 -5.42 -3.09 -21.63
CA ASN A 33 -5.10 -1.98 -22.54
C ASN A 33 -3.67 -2.03 -23.09
N MET A 34 -2.97 -3.17 -22.98
CA MET A 34 -1.57 -3.27 -23.40
C MET A 34 -1.34 -3.10 -24.92
N GLU A 35 -2.36 -3.38 -25.72
CA GLU A 35 -2.37 -3.21 -27.18
C GLU A 35 -3.15 -1.95 -27.62
N THR A 36 -3.51 -1.08 -26.68
CA THR A 36 -4.32 0.12 -26.99
C THR A 36 -3.43 1.27 -27.45
N THR A 37 -3.38 1.48 -28.76
CA THR A 37 -2.63 2.53 -29.45
C THR A 37 -3.34 3.88 -29.48
N ARG A 38 -4.66 3.90 -29.27
CA ARG A 38 -5.50 5.11 -29.32
C ARG A 38 -6.44 5.18 -28.13
N THR A 39 -6.25 6.20 -27.31
CA THR A 39 -7.15 6.56 -26.20
C THR A 39 -7.96 7.82 -26.53
N ASP A 40 -9.03 8.10 -25.78
CA ASP A 40 -9.87 9.28 -25.96
C ASP A 40 -9.10 10.61 -25.83
N LYS A 41 -7.97 10.60 -25.12
CA LYS A 41 -7.09 11.76 -24.91
C LYS A 41 -6.02 11.91 -26.00
N GLY A 42 -5.98 10.99 -26.97
CA GLY A 42 -4.95 10.91 -27.99
C GLY A 42 -3.71 10.14 -27.52
N GLY A 43 -3.13 9.35 -28.43
CA GLY A 43 -1.95 8.53 -28.18
C GLY A 43 -2.22 7.21 -27.44
N PRO A 44 -1.18 6.40 -27.23
CA PRO A 44 -1.28 5.07 -26.63
C PRO A 44 -1.60 5.12 -25.14
N TYR A 45 -2.19 4.04 -24.64
CA TYR A 45 -2.43 3.84 -23.22
C TYR A 45 -1.13 3.94 -22.41
N ARG A 46 -1.21 4.57 -21.23
CA ARG A 46 -0.10 4.68 -20.28
C ARG A 46 -0.36 3.77 -19.09
N ARG A 47 0.65 2.98 -18.73
CA ARG A 47 0.62 2.11 -17.55
C ARG A 47 0.25 2.92 -16.30
N GLN A 48 -0.68 2.40 -15.51
CA GLN A 48 -1.12 2.98 -14.25
C GLN A 48 -0.65 2.13 -13.07
N PHE A 49 -0.17 2.76 -12.00
CA PHE A 49 0.21 2.07 -10.77
C PHE A 49 -0.33 2.79 -9.54
N VAL A 50 -0.56 2.00 -8.49
CA VAL A 50 -1.18 2.47 -7.25
C VAL A 50 -0.10 2.94 -6.28
N VAL A 51 -0.28 4.14 -5.74
CA VAL A 51 0.56 4.66 -4.65
C VAL A 51 -0.18 4.45 -3.33
N PHE A 52 0.44 3.67 -2.44
CA PHE A 52 -0.09 3.46 -1.10
C PHE A 52 0.43 4.53 -0.14
N THR A 53 -0.43 4.91 0.79
CA THR A 53 -0.06 5.70 1.97
C THR A 53 -0.46 4.94 3.23
N ALA A 54 0.35 5.05 4.27
CA ALA A 54 -0.10 4.63 5.60
C ALA A 54 -1.30 5.50 6.00
N ASP A 55 -2.29 4.88 6.63
CA ASP A 55 -3.33 5.62 7.33
C ASP A 55 -2.76 6.11 8.66
N SER A 56 -1.86 7.10 8.59
CA SER A 56 -1.49 7.88 9.75
C SER A 56 -2.59 8.92 9.91
N ASP A 57 -3.48 8.70 10.88
CA ASP A 57 -4.45 9.71 11.27
C ASP A 57 -3.70 11.05 11.40
N ARG A 58 -4.18 12.08 10.72
CA ARG A 58 -3.52 13.37 10.49
C ARG A 58 -3.29 14.19 11.77
N SER A 59 -3.41 13.57 12.94
CA SER A 59 -3.36 14.18 14.27
C SER A 59 -1.99 14.09 14.96
N ASP A 60 -1.04 13.27 14.50
CA ASP A 60 0.12 12.90 15.35
C ASP A 60 1.47 13.59 15.04
N VAL A 61 1.58 14.37 13.95
CA VAL A 61 2.79 15.19 13.73
C VAL A 61 2.89 16.31 14.79
N ARG A 62 1.79 16.63 15.47
CA ARG A 62 1.76 17.60 16.57
C ARG A 62 2.07 17.01 17.95
N LEU A 63 2.07 15.69 18.13
CA LEU A 63 2.44 15.07 19.41
C LEU A 63 3.94 14.76 19.52
N LEU A 64 4.68 14.85 18.41
CA LEU A 64 6.16 14.84 18.40
C LEU A 64 6.78 15.94 19.27
N ASN A 65 6.02 16.98 19.65
CA ASN A 65 6.48 18.08 20.49
C ASN A 65 6.04 17.99 21.96
N ARG A 66 5.50 16.86 22.44
CA ARG A 66 5.24 16.68 23.87
C ARG A 66 6.24 15.71 24.46
N GLU A 67 7.38 16.25 24.89
CA GLU A 67 8.38 15.56 25.69
C GLU A 67 7.70 14.99 26.96
N PRO A 68 7.53 13.66 27.09
CA PRO A 68 7.14 13.07 28.35
C PRO A 68 8.42 12.83 29.14
N SER A 69 8.79 13.78 30.00
CA SER A 69 9.89 13.60 30.94
C SER A 69 9.50 12.57 31.99
N LEU A 70 10.10 11.38 31.97
CA LEU A 70 10.04 10.45 33.10
C LEU A 70 11.00 10.97 34.17
N SER A 71 10.45 11.56 35.23
CA SER A 71 11.22 11.97 36.41
C SER A 71 11.53 10.73 37.26
N GLY A 72 12.69 10.15 37.06
CA GLY A 72 13.25 9.10 37.92
C GLY A 72 14.19 9.70 38.96
N THR A 73 14.08 9.28 40.22
CA THR A 73 15.04 9.60 41.28
C THR A 73 15.88 8.37 41.57
N VAL A 74 17.21 8.52 41.60
CA VAL A 74 18.12 7.41 41.93
C VAL A 74 17.98 7.10 43.43
N THR A 75 17.77 5.83 43.77
CA THR A 75 17.54 5.40 45.16
C THR A 75 18.82 5.07 45.94
N ASN A 76 19.98 4.94 45.28
CA ASN A 76 21.28 4.67 45.92
C ASN A 76 22.46 5.19 45.05
N ILE A 77 23.62 5.50 45.66
CA ILE A 77 24.82 6.07 45.02
C ILE A 77 25.55 5.10 44.08
N ASP A 78 25.45 3.79 44.34
CA ASP A 78 26.09 2.74 43.53
C ASP A 78 25.23 2.28 42.34
N HIS A 79 24.04 2.84 42.17
CA HIS A 79 23.18 2.55 41.02
C HIS A 79 23.57 3.41 39.82
N LEU A 80 23.60 2.77 38.65
CA LEU A 80 23.76 3.48 37.38
C LEU A 80 22.70 4.59 37.28
N PRO A 81 23.09 5.83 36.91
CA PRO A 81 22.15 6.92 36.79
C PRO A 81 21.11 6.60 35.73
N VAL A 82 19.82 6.74 36.07
CA VAL A 82 18.73 6.56 35.13
C VAL A 82 18.82 7.68 34.08
N PRO A 83 18.98 7.37 32.78
CA PRO A 83 19.04 8.40 31.74
C PRO A 83 17.69 9.13 31.66
N SER A 84 17.67 10.42 31.98
CA SER A 84 16.45 11.21 32.22
C SER A 84 15.71 11.69 30.95
N GLY A 85 15.77 10.96 29.82
CA GLY A 85 15.05 11.46 28.65
C GLY A 85 15.01 10.67 27.34
N ARG A 86 15.31 9.36 27.32
CA ARG A 86 15.40 8.64 26.01
C ARG A 86 14.75 7.26 25.91
N PHE A 87 13.81 6.95 26.81
CA PHE A 87 12.97 5.76 26.63
C PHE A 87 11.55 6.19 26.33
N THR A 88 11.30 6.55 25.07
CA THR A 88 9.94 6.61 24.53
C THR A 88 9.38 5.20 24.55
N LYS A 89 8.52 4.89 25.53
CA LYS A 89 7.70 3.69 25.47
C LYS A 89 6.64 3.94 24.42
N ASP A 90 6.98 3.61 23.18
CA ASP A 90 6.13 3.86 22.04
C ASP A 90 5.06 2.78 21.95
N GLU A 91 4.08 2.85 22.85
CA GLU A 91 2.98 1.89 22.92
C GLU A 91 1.85 2.19 21.91
N ARG A 92 2.09 3.05 20.91
CA ARG A 92 1.04 3.55 20.00
C ARG A 92 1.32 3.41 18.50
N PHE A 93 2.31 2.63 18.08
CA PHE A 93 2.38 2.18 16.68
C PHE A 93 1.41 1.01 16.41
N PHE A 94 0.12 1.22 16.60
CA PHE A 94 -0.90 0.48 15.85
C PHE A 94 -1.17 1.31 14.60
N GLY A 95 -0.52 0.99 13.48
CA GLY A 95 -0.83 1.66 12.21
C GLY A 95 -2.29 1.42 11.86
N ASN A 96 -3.05 2.46 11.48
CA ASN A 96 -4.49 2.33 11.17
C ASN A 96 -4.76 1.68 9.80
N GLY A 97 -3.81 0.90 9.28
CA GLY A 97 -3.90 0.26 7.98
C GLY A 97 -3.31 1.10 6.85
N VAL A 98 -3.79 0.83 5.63
CA VAL A 98 -3.23 1.37 4.38
C VAL A 98 -4.34 1.92 3.51
N ASN A 99 -4.13 3.12 2.97
CA ASN A 99 -5.01 3.75 2.00
C ASN A 99 -4.31 3.90 0.64
N VAL A 100 -5.11 4.02 -0.42
CA VAL A 100 -4.61 4.39 -1.75
C VAL A 100 -4.59 5.91 -1.83
N ALA A 101 -3.40 6.49 -2.00
CA ALA A 101 -3.23 7.94 -2.13
C ALA A 101 -3.69 8.40 -3.52
N GLU A 102 -3.21 7.71 -4.57
CA GLU A 102 -3.53 8.02 -5.95
C GLU A 102 -3.18 6.84 -6.88
N ILE A 103 -3.73 6.89 -8.10
CA ILE A 103 -3.30 6.05 -9.22
C ILE A 103 -2.49 6.95 -10.15
N ARG A 104 -1.21 6.65 -10.32
CA ARG A 104 -0.27 7.46 -11.09
C ARG A 104 0.00 6.80 -12.45
N GLU A 105 0.05 7.62 -13.50
CA GLU A 105 0.46 7.18 -14.83
C GLU A 105 1.98 7.16 -14.97
N ASP A 106 2.49 6.21 -15.76
CA ASP A 106 3.90 6.07 -16.07
C ASP A 106 4.34 7.14 -17.10
N SER A 107 5.41 7.86 -16.76
CA SER A 107 6.01 8.90 -17.59
C SER A 107 7.00 8.37 -18.62
N ARG A 108 7.33 7.07 -18.61
CA ARG A 108 8.20 6.46 -19.61
C ARG A 108 7.65 6.65 -21.04
N PRO A 109 8.53 6.80 -22.04
CA PRO A 109 8.09 6.91 -23.43
C PRO A 109 7.40 5.60 -23.87
N PRO A 110 6.42 5.69 -24.80
CA PRO A 110 5.83 4.53 -25.45
C PRO A 110 6.89 3.69 -26.18
N ARG A 111 6.62 2.39 -26.32
CA ARG A 111 7.49 1.49 -27.08
C ARG A 111 7.15 1.62 -28.56
N MET A 112 8.12 2.00 -29.39
CA MET A 112 7.94 2.03 -30.84
C MET A 112 8.11 0.61 -31.38
N VAL A 113 7.08 0.08 -32.04
CA VAL A 113 7.10 -1.24 -32.68
C VAL A 113 6.93 -1.04 -34.18
N TYR A 114 7.78 -1.68 -34.99
CA TYR A 114 7.66 -1.62 -36.43
C TYR A 114 6.53 -2.55 -36.89
N ASP A 115 5.44 -1.96 -37.36
CA ASP A 115 4.30 -2.66 -37.95
C ASP A 115 3.67 -1.79 -39.06
N PRO A 116 4.18 -1.90 -40.30
CA PRO A 116 3.70 -1.10 -41.43
C PRO A 116 2.25 -1.39 -41.85
N ALA A 117 1.66 -2.50 -41.38
CA ALA A 117 0.29 -2.87 -41.71
C ALA A 117 -0.72 -2.28 -40.70
N HIS A 118 -0.25 -1.66 -39.61
CA HIS A 118 -1.10 -1.13 -38.56
C HIS A 118 -1.72 0.22 -38.97
N PRO A 119 -3.03 0.46 -38.75
CA PRO A 119 -3.71 1.70 -39.14
C PRO A 119 -3.18 2.95 -38.41
N ASP A 120 -2.55 2.76 -37.25
CA ASP A 120 -1.93 3.84 -36.45
C ASP A 120 -0.41 3.96 -36.64
N ALA A 121 0.15 3.34 -37.68
CA ALA A 121 1.57 3.48 -38.00
C ALA A 121 1.90 4.89 -38.52
N ASP A 122 3.07 5.40 -38.14
CA ASP A 122 3.62 6.63 -38.70
C ASP A 122 4.10 6.44 -40.15
N GLU A 123 4.55 7.53 -40.80
CA GLU A 123 5.05 7.52 -42.18
C GLU A 123 6.24 6.55 -42.40
N ASN A 124 6.93 6.16 -41.32
CA ASN A 124 8.06 5.24 -41.33
C ASN A 124 7.65 3.79 -40.99
N GLY A 125 6.36 3.52 -40.75
CA GLY A 125 5.84 2.20 -40.40
C GLY A 125 5.97 1.83 -38.92
N TYR A 126 6.22 2.78 -38.02
CA TYR A 126 6.30 2.55 -36.58
C TYR A 126 5.00 2.93 -35.86
N VAL A 127 4.61 2.10 -34.91
CA VAL A 127 3.45 2.28 -34.04
C VAL A 127 3.92 2.57 -32.62
N ALA A 128 3.38 3.63 -32.02
CA ALA A 128 3.58 3.91 -30.60
C ALA A 128 2.70 2.99 -29.76
N MET A 129 3.28 1.93 -29.19
CA MET A 129 2.60 0.98 -28.32
C MET A 129 2.77 1.35 -26.84
N PRO A 130 1.79 1.03 -25.97
CA PRO A 130 1.94 1.12 -24.53
C PRO A 130 3.18 0.39 -24.03
N ASN A 131 3.91 1.03 -23.09
CA ASN A 131 5.07 0.42 -22.46
C ASN A 131 4.66 -0.44 -21.25
N ILE A 132 3.97 -1.55 -21.54
CA ILE A 132 3.51 -2.51 -20.53
C ILE A 132 4.25 -3.82 -20.74
N ASN A 133 4.82 -4.36 -19.65
CA ASN A 133 5.46 -5.66 -19.65
C ASN A 133 4.54 -6.67 -18.96
N VAL A 134 4.00 -7.61 -19.74
CA VAL A 134 3.07 -8.64 -19.26
C VAL A 134 3.69 -9.48 -18.15
N VAL A 135 4.99 -9.79 -18.23
CA VAL A 135 5.67 -10.57 -17.20
C VAL A 135 5.73 -9.79 -15.89
N GLU A 136 6.03 -8.50 -15.94
CA GLU A 136 6.02 -7.62 -14.77
C GLU A 136 4.60 -7.51 -14.18
N GLU A 137 3.59 -7.24 -15.01
CA GLU A 137 2.19 -7.14 -14.57
C GLU A 137 1.67 -8.46 -13.99
N MET A 138 2.01 -9.61 -14.56
CA MET A 138 1.64 -10.91 -14.01
C MET A 138 2.35 -11.16 -12.66
N THR A 139 3.62 -10.79 -12.52
CA THR A 139 4.32 -10.91 -11.23
C THR A 139 3.73 -9.98 -10.17
N ASP A 140 3.35 -8.76 -10.55
CA ASP A 140 2.66 -7.81 -9.69
C ASP A 140 1.27 -8.30 -9.30
N MET A 141 0.54 -8.94 -10.23
CA MET A 141 -0.77 -9.56 -9.95
C MET A 141 -0.62 -10.67 -8.91
N ILE A 142 0.39 -11.54 -9.08
CA ILE A 142 0.67 -12.61 -8.12
C ILE A 142 0.99 -12.03 -6.74
N ALA A 143 1.82 -10.99 -6.69
CA ALA A 143 2.16 -10.32 -5.43
C ALA A 143 0.93 -9.71 -4.75
N ALA A 144 0.07 -9.03 -5.52
CA ALA A 144 -1.17 -8.44 -5.01
C ALA A 144 -2.15 -9.50 -4.51
N THR A 145 -2.30 -10.62 -5.23
CA THR A 145 -3.15 -11.76 -4.82
C THR A 145 -2.64 -12.40 -3.53
N ARG A 146 -1.33 -12.68 -3.43
CA ARG A 146 -0.75 -13.23 -2.19
C ARG A 146 -0.92 -12.29 -1.00
N ALA A 147 -0.78 -10.98 -1.21
CA ALA A 147 -1.03 -9.98 -0.17
C ALA A 147 -2.50 -9.93 0.25
N TYR A 148 -3.44 -10.05 -0.71
CA TYR A 148 -4.86 -10.14 -0.42
C TYR A 148 -5.19 -11.39 0.39
N GLU A 149 -4.67 -12.56 -0.02
CA GLU A 149 -4.85 -13.83 0.69
C GLU A 149 -4.28 -13.78 2.11
N ALA A 150 -3.09 -13.20 2.30
CA ALA A 150 -2.50 -13.02 3.62
C ALA A 150 -3.40 -12.19 4.55
N ASN A 151 -3.99 -11.10 4.04
CA ASN A 151 -4.93 -10.27 4.81
C ASN A 151 -6.24 -11.01 5.13
N VAL A 152 -6.75 -11.84 4.20
CA VAL A 152 -7.93 -12.69 4.45
C VAL A 152 -7.62 -13.71 5.55
N THR A 153 -6.45 -14.34 5.53
CA THR A 153 -6.03 -15.28 6.58
C THR A 153 -5.90 -14.60 7.93
N ALA A 154 -5.27 -13.42 7.98
CA ALA A 154 -5.16 -12.63 9.22
C ALA A 154 -6.55 -12.25 9.76
N PHE A 155 -7.45 -11.78 8.90
CA PHE A 155 -8.82 -11.44 9.26
C PHE A 155 -9.58 -12.66 9.85
N ASN A 156 -9.44 -13.82 9.24
CA ASN A 156 -10.08 -15.05 9.71
C ASN A 156 -9.50 -15.53 11.05
N ALA A 157 -8.19 -15.41 11.26
CA ALA A 157 -7.55 -15.72 12.53
C ALA A 157 -8.09 -14.83 13.66
N LEU A 158 -8.16 -13.51 13.41
CA LEU A 158 -8.74 -12.55 14.36
C LEU A 158 -10.22 -12.84 14.65
N LYS A 159 -11.00 -13.19 13.62
CA LYS A 159 -12.40 -13.61 13.77
C LYS A 159 -12.51 -14.84 14.68
N GLY A 160 -11.65 -15.84 14.50
CA GLY A 160 -11.63 -17.04 15.34
C GLY A 160 -11.33 -16.72 16.81
N MET A 161 -10.31 -15.89 17.06
CA MET A 161 -9.97 -15.44 18.41
C MET A 161 -11.11 -14.67 19.08
N TYR A 162 -11.77 -13.78 18.33
CA TYR A 162 -12.91 -13.00 18.83
C TYR A 162 -14.12 -13.87 19.15
N SER A 163 -14.46 -14.83 18.27
CA SER A 163 -15.57 -15.76 18.52
C SER A 163 -15.33 -16.63 19.75
N GLN A 164 -14.10 -17.06 20.00
CA GLN A 164 -13.75 -17.81 21.22
C GLN A 164 -13.85 -16.93 22.47
N ALA A 165 -13.40 -15.67 22.39
CA ALA A 165 -13.49 -14.72 23.50
C ALA A 165 -14.94 -14.36 23.87
N LEU A 166 -15.86 -14.35 22.90
CA LEU A 166 -17.30 -14.12 23.13
C LEU A 166 -18.05 -15.32 23.73
N GLN A 167 -17.47 -16.51 23.72
CA GLN A 167 -18.08 -17.74 24.25
C GLN A 167 -17.73 -18.00 25.73
N LEU A 168 -16.81 -17.21 26.29
CA LEU A 168 -16.50 -17.17 27.72
C LEU A 168 -17.50 -16.30 28.48
#